data_AF-A0A2N6DGF3-F1
#
_entry.id   AF-A0A2N6DGF3-F1
#
_cell.length_a   1.000
_cell.length_b   1.000
_cell.length_c   1.000
_cell.angle_alpha   90.00
_cell.angle_beta   90.00
_cell.angle_gamma   90.00
#
_symmetry.space_group_name_H-M   'P 1'
#
loop_
_entity.id
_entity.type
_entity.pdbx_description
1 polymer ?
#
loop_
_entity_poly.entity_id
_entity_poly.type
_entity_poly.pdbx_seq_one_letter_code
_entity_poly.pdbx_strand_id
1 'polypeptide(L)'
;MIDIKIDGLTAYIDLVPAEGKFTLLDVDNLKLIISAFRKLQESPAKVIRIYGHGGCFAVGADLKTLHTYSGFDAKWFSRLGNTLFGLMRTMPQVIIGEIDGFCMGGGVDFASACDLRLATAGSKFAHPGSKLGLITGFGGTQSVVRLMKSGYANRFFLSGNVYEADFMQEAGFLNAVYENRGEMHKGAVSLAEKINRKPRQLLTGFKGSLDISKSIS
;
A
#
# COMPACT_ATOMS: atom_id res chain seq x y z
N MET A 1 -9.65 8.57 9.31
CA MET A 1 -9.52 9.93 8.75
C MET A 1 -8.32 9.94 7.82
N ILE A 2 -8.43 10.56 6.66
CA ILE A 2 -7.31 10.72 5.71
C ILE A 2 -7.00 12.20 5.63
N ASP A 3 -5.78 12.58 6.01
CA ASP A 3 -5.30 13.94 5.85
C ASP A 3 -4.32 14.04 4.67
N ILE A 4 -4.37 15.17 3.96
CA ILE A 4 -3.55 15.39 2.77
C ILE A 4 -2.87 16.75 2.90
N LYS A 5 -1.55 16.73 2.81
CA LYS A 5 -0.73 17.94 2.76
C LYS A 5 0.17 17.92 1.55
N ILE A 6 0.40 19.07 0.93
CA ILE A 6 1.43 19.24 -0.10
C ILE A 6 2.46 20.23 0.43
N ASP A 7 3.73 19.86 0.36
CA ASP A 7 4.86 20.72 0.69
C ASP A 7 5.87 20.69 -0.46
N GLY A 8 5.94 21.79 -1.21
CA GLY A 8 6.73 21.89 -2.43
C GLY A 8 6.36 20.81 -3.45
N LEU A 9 7.29 19.88 -3.67
CA LEU A 9 7.15 18.78 -4.65
C LEU A 9 6.78 17.43 -4.02
N THR A 10 6.51 17.40 -2.72
CA THR A 10 6.11 16.19 -2.02
C THR A 10 4.72 16.35 -1.42
N ALA A 11 3.85 15.39 -1.71
CA ALA A 11 2.57 15.24 -1.05
C ALA A 11 2.66 14.19 0.05
N TYR A 12 1.85 14.37 1.07
CA TYR A 12 1.74 13.52 2.25
C TYR A 12 0.29 13.06 2.37
N ILE A 13 0.10 11.76 2.57
CA ILE A 13 -1.19 11.16 2.89
C ILE A 13 -1.03 10.48 4.25
N ASP A 14 -1.71 11.01 5.25
CA ASP A 14 -1.75 10.43 6.59
C ASP A 14 -3.01 9.58 6.75
N LEU A 15 -2.81 8.30 7.02
CA LEU A 15 -3.86 7.33 7.32
C LEU A 15 -4.03 7.26 8.83
N VAL A 16 -5.09 7.88 9.33
CA VAL A 16 -5.38 7.93 10.76
C VAL A 16 -6.55 6.97 11.06
N PRO A 17 -6.29 5.79 11.65
CA PRO A 17 -7.35 4.91 12.10
C PRO A 17 -8.26 5.61 13.12
N ALA A 18 -9.54 5.24 13.16
CA ALA A 18 -10.40 5.66 14.26
C ALA A 18 -9.92 5.01 15.56
N GLU A 19 -10.13 5.68 16.69
CA GLU A 19 -9.68 5.16 17.99
C GLU A 19 -10.23 3.74 18.24
N GLY A 20 -9.33 2.81 18.58
CA GLY A 20 -9.67 1.40 18.79
C GLY A 20 -10.01 0.59 17.52
N LYS A 21 -9.89 1.15 16.31
CA LYS A 21 -10.17 0.46 15.04
C LYS A 21 -8.98 0.53 14.08
N PHE A 22 -8.48 -0.62 13.66
CA PHE A 22 -7.39 -0.69 12.68
C PHE A 22 -7.85 -0.71 11.21
N THR A 23 -9.15 -0.89 10.97
CA THR A 23 -9.74 -0.88 9.63
C THR A 23 -9.63 0.48 8.97
N LEU A 24 -8.99 0.53 7.81
CA LEU A 24 -8.76 1.75 7.03
C LEU A 24 -9.26 1.66 5.59
N LEU A 25 -9.60 0.46 5.11
CA LEU A 25 -9.98 0.21 3.71
C LEU A 25 -11.43 -0.29 3.59
N ASP A 26 -12.36 0.37 4.27
CA ASP A 26 -13.79 0.23 4.02
C ASP A 26 -14.26 1.09 2.83
N VAL A 27 -15.52 0.95 2.43
CA VAL A 27 -16.09 1.62 1.24
C VAL A 27 -15.91 3.13 1.28
N ASP A 28 -16.17 3.77 2.42
CA ASP A 28 -16.18 5.23 2.52
C ASP A 28 -14.74 5.77 2.54
N ASN A 29 -13.86 5.13 3.32
CA ASN A 29 -12.45 5.48 3.31
C ASN A 29 -11.82 5.25 1.93
N LEU A 30 -12.13 4.15 1.23
CA LEU A 30 -11.64 3.93 -0.13
C LEU A 30 -12.07 5.03 -1.10
N LYS A 31 -13.32 5.51 -1.03
CA LYS A 31 -13.79 6.64 -1.86
C LYS A 31 -13.01 7.93 -1.54
N LEU A 32 -12.76 8.20 -0.26
CA LEU A 32 -11.97 9.35 0.18
C LEU A 32 -10.52 9.25 -0.34
N ILE A 33 -9.89 8.09 -0.21
CA ILE A 33 -8.52 7.84 -0.70
C ILE A 33 -8.47 7.99 -2.23
N ILE A 34 -9.45 7.45 -2.97
CA ILE A 34 -9.52 7.63 -4.44
C ILE A 34 -9.63 9.12 -4.80
N SER A 35 -10.48 9.86 -4.11
CA SER A 35 -10.63 11.31 -4.32
C SER A 35 -9.32 12.06 -4.03
N ALA A 36 -8.62 11.68 -2.95
CA ALA A 36 -7.31 12.20 -2.59
C ALA A 36 -6.29 12.00 -3.72
N PHE A 37 -6.15 10.76 -4.21
CA PHE A 37 -5.20 10.44 -5.27
C PHE A 37 -5.54 11.14 -6.59
N ARG A 38 -6.81 11.29 -6.94
CA ARG A 38 -7.21 12.07 -8.13
C ARG A 38 -6.78 13.53 -8.03
N LYS A 39 -6.99 14.17 -6.89
CA LYS A 39 -6.51 15.55 -6.65
C LYS A 39 -4.99 15.63 -6.74
N LEU A 40 -4.28 14.66 -6.14
CA LEU A 40 -2.82 14.63 -6.18
C LEU A 40 -2.27 14.37 -7.58
N GLN A 41 -2.98 13.60 -8.42
CA GLN A 41 -2.57 13.35 -9.80
C GLN A 41 -2.34 14.65 -10.59
N GLU A 42 -3.21 15.64 -10.38
CA GLU A 42 -3.16 16.96 -11.02
C GLU A 42 -2.22 17.95 -10.31
N SER A 43 -1.77 17.63 -9.10
CA SER A 43 -0.88 18.50 -8.32
C SER A 43 0.55 18.57 -8.88
N PRO A 44 1.36 19.60 -8.54
CA PRO A 44 2.76 19.68 -8.96
C PRO A 44 3.69 18.66 -8.26
N ALA A 45 3.19 17.92 -7.26
CA ALA A 45 3.99 16.94 -6.54
C ALA A 45 4.59 15.88 -7.50
N LYS A 46 5.81 15.45 -7.21
CA LYS A 46 6.51 14.36 -7.89
C LYS A 46 6.59 13.10 -7.03
N VAL A 47 6.48 13.26 -5.71
CA VAL A 47 6.48 12.17 -4.74
C VAL A 47 5.23 12.27 -3.88
N ILE A 48 4.59 11.13 -3.62
CA ILE A 48 3.54 10.96 -2.62
C ILE A 48 4.09 10.06 -1.54
N ARG A 49 4.07 10.51 -0.29
CA ARG A 49 4.44 9.73 0.88
C ARG A 49 3.16 9.35 1.61
N ILE A 50 2.99 8.06 1.86
CA ILE A 50 1.83 7.53 2.57
C ILE A 50 2.31 7.00 3.90
N TYR A 51 1.68 7.44 4.97
CA TYR A 51 2.08 7.10 6.32
C TYR A 51 0.85 6.72 7.15
N GLY A 52 0.98 5.71 8.00
CA GLY A 52 -0.11 5.30 8.90
C GLY A 52 0.17 5.63 10.35
N HIS A 53 -0.86 6.11 11.05
CA HIS A 53 -0.79 6.51 12.46
C HIS A 53 -1.29 5.42 13.40
N GLY A 54 -0.99 5.56 14.69
CA GLY A 54 -1.51 4.65 15.72
C GLY A 54 -0.96 3.23 15.65
N GLY A 55 0.24 3.03 15.09
CA GLY A 55 0.84 1.69 14.95
C GLY A 55 0.14 0.82 13.90
N CYS A 56 -0.48 1.44 12.91
CA CYS A 56 -1.16 0.76 11.83
C CYS A 56 -0.96 1.53 10.54
N PHE A 57 -0.36 0.88 9.55
CA PHE A 57 -0.29 1.39 8.20
C PHE A 57 -1.65 1.28 7.49
N ALA A 58 -2.14 0.05 7.36
CA ALA A 58 -3.43 -0.23 6.76
C ALA A 58 -3.90 -1.64 7.13
N VAL A 59 -5.18 -1.76 7.46
CA VAL A 59 -5.89 -3.04 7.55
C VAL A 59 -7.13 -2.97 6.67
N GLY A 60 -7.46 -4.10 6.04
CA GLY A 60 -8.68 -4.27 5.24
C GLY A 60 -9.97 -4.00 6.01
N ALA A 61 -11.10 -4.14 5.31
CA ALA A 61 -12.42 -4.00 5.92
C ALA A 61 -12.66 -4.98 7.08
N ASP A 62 -13.54 -4.57 7.99
CA ASP A 62 -13.99 -5.39 9.11
C ASP A 62 -14.69 -6.67 8.62
N LEU A 63 -14.30 -7.83 9.17
CA LEU A 63 -14.83 -9.13 8.77
C LEU A 63 -16.34 -9.26 9.04
N LYS A 64 -16.86 -8.65 10.10
CA LYS A 64 -18.30 -8.67 10.39
C LYS A 64 -19.07 -7.96 9.29
N THR A 65 -18.56 -6.82 8.80
CA THR A 65 -19.13 -6.10 7.66
C THR A 65 -19.05 -6.94 6.39
N LEU A 66 -17.92 -7.61 6.14
CA LEU A 66 -17.77 -8.44 4.94
C LEU A 66 -18.74 -9.63 4.92
N HIS A 67 -19.07 -10.21 6.08
CA HIS A 67 -20.05 -11.30 6.17
C HIS A 67 -21.49 -10.88 5.85
N THR A 68 -21.81 -9.59 5.89
CA THR A 68 -23.15 -9.10 5.51
C THR A 68 -23.29 -8.82 4.01
N TYR A 69 -22.20 -8.89 3.24
CA TYR A 69 -22.22 -8.56 1.82
C TYR A 69 -22.82 -9.68 0.99
N SER A 70 -23.71 -9.34 0.07
CA SER A 70 -24.08 -10.24 -1.02
C SER A 70 -22.89 -10.46 -1.96
N GLY A 71 -22.98 -11.45 -2.85
CA GLY A 71 -21.96 -11.62 -3.90
C GLY A 71 -21.81 -10.39 -4.81
N PHE A 72 -22.88 -9.62 -5.02
CA PHE A 72 -22.83 -8.37 -5.77
C PHE A 72 -22.09 -7.28 -5.00
N ASP A 73 -22.39 -7.10 -3.71
CA ASP A 73 -21.74 -6.11 -2.85
C ASP A 73 -20.25 -6.40 -2.69
N ALA A 74 -19.90 -7.67 -2.46
CA ALA A 74 -18.51 -8.12 -2.37
C ALA A 74 -17.74 -7.86 -3.67
N LYS A 75 -18.36 -8.10 -4.83
CA LYS A 75 -17.78 -7.79 -6.14
C LYS A 75 -17.60 -6.29 -6.33
N TRP A 76 -18.59 -5.49 -5.96
CA TRP A 76 -18.50 -4.02 -6.05
C TRP A 76 -17.37 -3.50 -5.16
N PHE A 77 -17.31 -3.96 -3.91
CA PHE A 77 -16.26 -3.58 -2.95
C PHE A 77 -14.87 -3.94 -3.47
N SER A 78 -14.74 -5.15 -4.02
CA SER A 78 -13.51 -5.60 -4.67
C SER A 78 -13.09 -4.68 -5.82
N ARG A 79 -14.04 -4.24 -6.67
CA ARG A 79 -13.77 -3.30 -7.76
C ARG A 79 -13.33 -1.92 -7.27
N LEU A 80 -13.81 -1.47 -6.11
CA LEU A 80 -13.39 -0.20 -5.53
C LEU A 80 -11.90 -0.23 -5.13
N GLY A 81 -11.47 -1.28 -4.41
CA GLY A 81 -10.06 -1.50 -4.07
C GLY A 81 -9.18 -1.61 -5.32
N ASN A 82 -9.59 -2.42 -6.30
CA ASN A 82 -8.88 -2.56 -7.58
C ASN A 82 -8.76 -1.22 -8.34
N THR A 83 -9.79 -0.38 -8.30
CA THR A 83 -9.80 0.96 -8.91
C THR A 83 -8.77 1.87 -8.25
N LEU A 84 -8.73 1.89 -6.91
CA LEU A 84 -7.72 2.64 -6.16
C LEU A 84 -6.31 2.19 -6.53
N PHE A 85 -6.04 0.89 -6.52
CA PHE A 85 -4.69 0.37 -6.77
C PHE A 85 -4.27 0.57 -8.23
N GLY A 86 -5.20 0.47 -9.17
CA GLY A 86 -4.98 0.82 -10.58
C GLY A 86 -4.64 2.29 -10.77
N LEU A 87 -5.33 3.19 -10.04
CA LEU A 87 -5.01 4.61 -10.03
C LEU A 87 -3.59 4.86 -9.50
N MET A 88 -3.23 4.26 -8.35
CA MET A 88 -1.89 4.41 -7.74
C MET A 88 -0.76 3.97 -8.69
N ARG A 89 -0.93 2.84 -9.37
CA ARG A 89 0.06 2.31 -10.33
C ARG A 89 0.23 3.19 -11.57
N THR A 90 -0.83 3.85 -12.02
CA THR A 90 -0.80 4.71 -13.22
C THR A 90 -0.49 6.18 -12.91
N MET A 91 -0.25 6.52 -11.64
CA MET A 91 0.11 7.88 -11.26
C MET A 91 1.46 8.32 -11.85
N PRO A 92 1.59 9.60 -12.26
CA PRO A 92 2.87 10.18 -12.65
C PRO A 92 3.80 10.44 -11.46
N GLN A 93 3.28 10.46 -10.23
CA GLN A 93 4.06 10.55 -9.00
C GLN A 93 4.62 9.20 -8.58
N VAL A 94 5.81 9.23 -7.96
CA VAL A 94 6.36 8.10 -7.24
C VAL A 94 5.72 8.03 -5.86
N ILE A 95 5.23 6.86 -5.47
CA ILE A 95 4.51 6.61 -4.22
C ILE A 95 5.41 5.81 -3.28
N ILE A 96 5.70 6.39 -2.12
CA ILE A 96 6.48 5.76 -1.05
C ILE A 96 5.52 5.43 0.10
N GLY A 97 5.36 4.15 0.40
CA GLY A 97 4.66 3.68 1.61
C GLY A 97 5.64 3.58 2.78
N GLU A 98 5.37 4.33 3.83
CA GLU A 98 6.09 4.30 5.11
C GLU A 98 5.29 3.48 6.11
N ILE A 99 5.65 2.20 6.24
CA ILE A 99 4.88 1.17 6.93
C ILE A 99 5.38 1.01 8.37
N ASP A 100 4.62 1.51 9.32
CA ASP A 100 4.84 1.30 10.75
C ASP A 100 3.68 0.53 11.39
N GLY A 101 4.01 -0.49 12.19
CA GLY A 101 3.06 -1.37 12.85
C GLY A 101 2.31 -2.30 11.88
N PHE A 102 0.98 -2.39 12.02
CA PHE A 102 0.18 -3.39 11.30
C PHE A 102 -0.08 -3.04 9.81
N CYS A 103 0.22 -4.00 8.93
CA CYS A 103 -0.11 -3.97 7.51
C CYS A 103 -0.72 -5.32 7.10
N MET A 104 -2.06 -5.42 7.05
CA MET A 104 -2.74 -6.72 6.98
C MET A 104 -3.87 -6.79 5.96
N GLY A 105 -4.02 -7.96 5.33
CA GLY A 105 -5.04 -8.25 4.32
C GLY A 105 -4.98 -7.23 3.18
N GLY A 106 -6.09 -6.52 2.95
CA GLY A 106 -6.14 -5.44 1.96
C GLY A 106 -5.11 -4.32 2.19
N GLY A 107 -4.57 -4.18 3.40
CA GLY A 107 -3.47 -3.25 3.67
C GLY A 107 -2.15 -3.66 3.02
N VAL A 108 -1.88 -4.97 2.92
CA VAL A 108 -0.74 -5.51 2.16
C VAL A 108 -0.96 -5.27 0.67
N ASP A 109 -2.19 -5.47 0.20
CA ASP A 109 -2.55 -5.19 -1.20
C ASP A 109 -2.38 -3.70 -1.53
N PHE A 110 -2.79 -2.81 -0.62
CA PHE A 110 -2.59 -1.37 -0.74
C PHE A 110 -1.11 -0.98 -0.73
N ALA A 111 -0.31 -1.55 0.18
CA ALA A 111 1.14 -1.38 0.18
C ALA A 111 1.77 -1.85 -1.14
N SER A 112 1.28 -2.95 -1.72
CA SER A 112 1.76 -3.46 -3.02
C SER A 112 1.52 -2.51 -4.20
N ALA A 113 0.58 -1.57 -4.05
CA ALA A 113 0.32 -0.54 -5.05
C ALA A 113 1.24 0.70 -4.91
N CYS A 114 2.01 0.80 -3.83
CA CYS A 114 3.08 1.79 -3.72
C CYS A 114 4.26 1.37 -4.59
N ASP A 115 5.01 2.34 -5.14
CA ASP A 115 6.21 2.04 -5.91
C ASP A 115 7.32 1.51 -4.99
N LEU A 116 7.48 2.15 -3.83
CA LEU A 116 8.49 1.82 -2.83
C LEU A 116 7.84 1.59 -1.47
N ARG A 117 8.28 0.54 -0.76
CA ARG A 117 7.77 0.13 0.56
C ARG A 117 8.92 0.13 1.55
N LEU A 118 8.88 1.09 2.47
CA LEU A 118 9.81 1.20 3.58
C LEU A 118 9.07 0.76 4.84
N ALA A 119 9.71 0.02 5.73
CA ALA A 119 9.07 -0.39 6.97
C ALA A 119 9.97 -0.19 8.19
N THR A 120 9.37 -0.13 9.36
CA THR A 120 10.10 -0.33 10.62
C THR A 120 10.34 -1.81 10.88
N ALA A 121 11.37 -2.15 11.63
CA ALA A 121 11.67 -3.52 12.05
C ALA A 121 10.53 -4.15 12.86
N GLY A 122 9.76 -3.34 13.59
CA GLY A 122 8.60 -3.77 14.39
C GLY A 122 7.31 -3.97 13.59
N SER A 123 7.30 -3.69 12.28
CA SER A 123 6.10 -3.79 11.45
C SER A 123 5.68 -5.25 11.23
N LYS A 124 4.37 -5.49 11.29
CA LYS A 124 3.75 -6.82 11.21
C LYS A 124 2.91 -6.95 9.96
N PHE A 125 3.11 -8.02 9.21
CA PHE A 125 2.45 -8.28 7.93
C PHE A 125 1.69 -9.58 7.96
N ALA A 126 0.46 -9.59 7.46
CA ALA A 126 -0.31 -10.82 7.35
C ALA A 126 -1.32 -10.74 6.22
N HIS A 127 -1.58 -11.88 5.58
CA HIS A 127 -2.70 -12.02 4.66
C HIS A 127 -3.57 -13.20 5.12
N PRO A 128 -4.47 -13.00 6.12
CA PRO A 128 -5.10 -14.08 6.88
C PRO A 128 -6.22 -14.82 6.13
N GLY A 129 -6.39 -14.58 4.83
CA GLY A 129 -7.51 -15.10 4.04
C GLY A 129 -7.68 -16.61 4.15
N SER A 130 -6.59 -17.38 4.04
CA SER A 130 -6.62 -18.84 4.16
C SER A 130 -7.11 -19.32 5.53
N LYS A 131 -6.73 -18.64 6.62
CA LYS A 131 -7.20 -18.94 7.98
C LYS A 131 -8.67 -18.62 8.19
N LEU A 132 -9.17 -17.62 7.46
CA LEU A 132 -10.53 -17.12 7.60
C LEU A 132 -11.50 -17.71 6.55
N GLY A 133 -11.02 -18.63 5.69
CA GLY A 133 -11.83 -19.24 4.63
C GLY A 133 -12.25 -18.26 3.53
N LEU A 134 -11.48 -17.18 3.32
CA LEU A 134 -11.78 -16.13 2.35
C LEU A 134 -10.61 -15.91 1.37
N ILE A 135 -10.94 -15.67 0.11
CA ILE A 135 -10.00 -15.15 -0.88
C ILE A 135 -10.16 -13.63 -0.97
N THR A 136 -9.05 -12.88 -1.00
CA THR A 136 -9.12 -11.42 -1.07
C THR A 136 -9.45 -10.94 -2.47
N GLY A 137 -10.33 -9.94 -2.56
CA GLY A 137 -10.87 -9.43 -3.82
C GLY A 137 -10.12 -8.24 -4.41
N PHE A 138 -9.16 -7.65 -3.71
CA PHE A 138 -8.44 -6.46 -4.18
C PHE A 138 -7.24 -6.75 -5.09
N GLY A 139 -7.06 -8.02 -5.49
CA GLY A 139 -6.01 -8.41 -6.43
C GLY A 139 -4.63 -8.69 -5.80
N GLY A 140 -4.54 -8.74 -4.47
CA GLY A 140 -3.30 -9.04 -3.73
C GLY A 140 -2.59 -10.32 -4.15
N THR A 141 -3.34 -11.39 -4.40
CA THR A 141 -2.82 -12.68 -4.88
C THR A 141 -2.16 -12.59 -6.26
N GLN A 142 -2.27 -11.44 -6.93
CA GLN A 142 -1.62 -11.15 -8.19
C GLN A 142 -0.50 -10.11 -8.03
N SER A 143 -0.78 -8.98 -7.34
CA SER A 143 0.20 -7.90 -7.19
C SER A 143 1.32 -8.24 -6.20
N VAL A 144 0.98 -8.75 -5.01
CA VAL A 144 1.95 -9.07 -3.96
C VAL A 144 2.89 -10.19 -4.41
N VAL A 145 2.34 -11.21 -5.07
CA VAL A 145 3.12 -12.36 -5.59
C VAL A 145 4.16 -11.92 -6.63
N ARG A 146 3.88 -10.88 -7.42
CA ARG A 146 4.85 -10.33 -8.38
C ARG A 146 5.98 -9.52 -7.73
N LEU A 147 5.79 -9.05 -6.50
CA LEU A 147 6.81 -8.35 -5.72
C LEU A 147 7.63 -9.33 -4.87
N MET A 148 7.10 -10.50 -4.58
CA MET A 148 7.75 -11.50 -3.73
C MET A 148 8.42 -12.60 -4.56
N LYS A 149 9.47 -13.19 -4.00
CA LYS A 149 10.01 -14.47 -4.45
C LYS A 149 8.92 -15.54 -4.29
N SER A 150 8.73 -16.37 -5.32
CA SER A 150 7.59 -17.31 -5.43
C SER A 150 7.39 -18.21 -4.20
N GLY A 151 8.47 -18.77 -3.62
CA GLY A 151 8.39 -19.61 -2.42
C GLY A 151 7.89 -18.87 -1.18
N TYR A 152 8.30 -17.61 -1.00
CA TYR A 152 7.84 -16.77 0.12
C TYR A 152 6.38 -16.37 -0.06
N ALA A 153 5.95 -16.09 -1.29
CA ALA A 153 4.57 -15.72 -1.58
C ALA A 153 3.60 -16.86 -1.21
N ASN A 154 3.87 -18.10 -1.64
CA ASN A 154 3.06 -19.25 -1.27
C ASN A 154 3.02 -19.45 0.25
N ARG A 155 4.18 -19.37 0.93
CA ARG A 155 4.24 -19.47 2.38
C ARG A 155 3.41 -18.37 3.06
N PHE A 156 3.51 -17.14 2.60
CA PHE A 156 2.79 -15.99 3.16
C PHE A 156 1.26 -16.16 3.03
N PHE A 157 0.77 -16.38 1.81
CA PHE A 157 -0.66 -16.48 1.53
C PHE A 157 -1.31 -17.76 2.07
N LEU A 158 -0.65 -18.93 1.91
CA LEU A 158 -1.25 -20.20 2.31
C LEU A 158 -1.24 -20.38 3.83
N SER A 159 -0.17 -19.96 4.51
CA SER A 159 -0.13 -20.06 5.98
C SER A 159 -1.06 -19.08 6.68
N GLY A 160 -1.29 -17.88 6.09
CA GLY A 160 -2.04 -16.80 6.74
C GLY A 160 -1.43 -16.34 8.06
N ASN A 161 -0.14 -16.62 8.29
CA ASN A 161 0.57 -16.22 9.51
C ASN A 161 0.92 -14.73 9.50
N VAL A 162 1.23 -14.23 10.70
CA VAL A 162 1.87 -12.92 10.85
C VAL A 162 3.36 -13.11 10.63
N TYR A 163 3.95 -12.22 9.84
CA TYR A 163 5.37 -12.17 9.52
C TYR A 163 5.92 -10.79 9.88
N GLU A 164 7.19 -10.80 10.28
CA GLU A 164 7.96 -9.61 10.63
C GLU A 164 8.55 -8.93 9.37
N ALA A 165 9.08 -7.73 9.53
CA ALA A 165 9.65 -6.96 8.43
C ALA A 165 10.87 -7.63 7.77
N ASP A 166 11.67 -8.39 8.51
CA ASP A 166 12.83 -9.13 8.00
C ASP A 166 12.44 -10.16 6.94
N PHE A 167 11.42 -10.99 7.23
CA PHE A 167 10.86 -11.96 6.29
C PHE A 167 10.33 -11.27 5.05
N MET A 168 9.63 -10.14 5.21
CA MET A 168 9.04 -9.41 4.09
C MET A 168 10.11 -8.74 3.22
N GLN A 169 11.23 -8.31 3.81
CA GLN A 169 12.38 -7.80 3.07
C GLN A 169 13.11 -8.93 2.33
N GLU A 170 13.37 -10.05 3.00
CA GLU A 170 14.02 -11.22 2.39
C GLU A 170 13.19 -11.78 1.22
N ALA A 171 11.87 -11.76 1.37
CA ALA A 171 10.92 -12.13 0.33
C ALA A 171 10.94 -11.19 -0.88
N GLY A 172 11.48 -9.97 -0.76
CA GLY A 172 11.50 -8.95 -1.81
C GLY A 172 10.32 -7.97 -1.79
N PHE A 173 9.38 -8.13 -0.85
CA PHE A 173 8.25 -7.22 -0.74
C PHE A 173 8.70 -5.83 -0.27
N LEU A 174 9.53 -5.74 0.76
CA LEU A 174 10.02 -4.46 1.28
C LEU A 174 11.32 -4.03 0.59
N ASN A 175 11.42 -2.74 0.28
CA ASN A 175 12.62 -2.16 -0.31
C ASN A 175 13.68 -1.79 0.74
N ALA A 176 13.26 -1.43 1.95
CA ALA A 176 14.15 -1.19 3.07
C ALA A 176 13.42 -1.37 4.40
N VAL A 177 14.16 -1.79 5.42
CA VAL A 177 13.72 -1.89 6.82
C VAL A 177 14.62 -0.97 7.65
N TYR A 178 14.01 -0.24 8.58
CA TYR A 178 14.67 0.70 9.48
C TYR A 178 14.36 0.35 10.93
N GLU A 179 15.23 0.70 11.88
CA GLU A 179 15.02 0.26 13.26
C GLU A 179 13.82 0.93 13.93
N ASN A 180 13.53 2.17 13.56
CA ASN A 180 12.39 2.89 14.10
C ASN A 180 11.79 3.86 13.08
N ARG A 181 10.61 4.39 13.45
CA ARG A 181 9.84 5.35 12.68
C ARG A 181 10.64 6.61 12.32
N GLY A 182 11.45 7.12 13.23
CA GLY A 182 12.24 8.34 13.00
C GLY A 182 13.29 8.15 11.92
N GLU A 183 13.95 6.99 11.91
CA GLU A 183 14.92 6.63 10.87
C GLU A 183 14.26 6.34 9.53
N MET A 184 13.14 5.60 9.53
CA MET A 184 12.35 5.37 8.32
C MET A 184 11.93 6.71 7.68
N HIS A 185 11.44 7.65 8.50
CA HIS A 185 11.02 8.96 8.04
C HIS A 185 12.19 9.75 7.41
N LYS A 186 13.36 9.75 8.05
CA LYS A 186 14.58 10.38 7.48
C LYS A 186 14.98 9.73 6.15
N GLY A 187 14.92 8.40 6.07
CA GLY A 187 15.20 7.65 4.85
C GLY A 187 14.23 8.01 3.72
N ALA A 188 12.94 8.08 4.02
CA ALA A 188 11.89 8.48 3.09
C ALA A 188 12.04 9.93 2.60
N VAL A 189 12.36 10.87 3.50
CA VAL A 189 12.68 12.28 3.14
C VAL A 189 13.86 12.31 2.17
N SER A 190 14.98 11.68 2.53
CA SER A 190 16.19 11.70 1.70
C SER A 190 15.95 11.11 0.30
N LEU A 191 15.17 10.02 0.23
CA LEU A 191 14.78 9.41 -1.02
C LEU A 191 13.85 10.32 -1.85
N ALA A 192 12.85 10.93 -1.21
CA ALA A 192 11.94 11.86 -1.87
C ALA A 192 12.67 13.08 -2.44
N GLU A 193 13.63 13.65 -1.70
CA GLU A 193 14.46 14.77 -2.18
C GLU A 193 15.28 14.39 -3.42
N LYS A 194 15.86 13.20 -3.45
CA LYS A 194 16.61 12.70 -4.61
C LYS A 194 15.70 12.55 -5.84
N ILE A 195 14.47 12.05 -5.65
CA ILE A 195 13.47 11.91 -6.72
C ILE A 195 13.00 13.30 -7.19
N ASN A 196 12.75 14.23 -6.27
CA ASN A 196 12.25 15.58 -6.58
C ASN A 196 13.19 16.38 -7.49
N ARG A 197 14.50 16.09 -7.47
CA ARG A 197 15.51 16.68 -8.36
C ARG A 197 15.40 16.21 -9.82
N LYS A 198 14.58 15.19 -10.13
CA LYS A 198 14.43 14.65 -11.49
C LYS A 198 13.24 15.31 -12.22
N PRO A 199 13.27 15.40 -13.57
CA PRO A 199 12.11 15.83 -14.34
C PRO A 199 10.92 14.89 -14.14
N ARG A 200 9.71 15.44 -13.99
CA ARG A 200 8.51 14.64 -13.72
C ARG A 200 8.20 13.66 -14.85
N GLN A 201 8.31 14.11 -16.10
CA GLN A 201 8.05 13.28 -17.29
C GLN A 201 8.98 12.06 -17.33
N LEU A 202 10.24 12.24 -16.92
CA LEU A 202 11.22 11.15 -16.84
C LEU A 202 10.79 10.10 -15.80
N LEU A 203 10.38 10.55 -14.61
CA LEU A 203 9.90 9.67 -13.54
C LEU A 203 8.65 8.89 -13.96
N THR A 204 7.67 9.57 -14.58
CA THR A 204 6.48 8.91 -15.14
C THR A 204 6.85 7.85 -16.17
N GLY A 205 7.80 8.16 -17.06
CA GLY A 205 8.28 7.22 -18.08
C GLY A 205 8.92 5.97 -17.47
N PHE A 206 9.80 6.14 -16.47
CA PHE A 206 10.40 5.02 -15.73
C PHE A 206 9.35 4.20 -15.00
N LYS A 207 8.43 4.84 -14.28
CA LYS A 207 7.37 4.13 -13.57
C LYS A 207 6.52 3.30 -14.54
N GLY A 208 6.17 3.86 -15.71
CA GLY A 208 5.41 3.16 -16.73
C GLY A 208 6.16 2.01 -17.43
N SER A 209 7.49 2.06 -17.53
CA SER A 209 8.31 1.00 -18.14
C SER A 209 8.71 -0.11 -17.16
N LEU A 210 8.78 0.20 -15.87
CA LEU A 210 9.06 -0.75 -14.80
C LEU A 210 7.83 -1.51 -14.33
N ASP A 211 6.63 -1.16 -14.82
CA ASP A 211 5.42 -1.91 -14.51
C ASP A 211 5.43 -3.29 -15.19
N ILE A 212 5.96 -4.27 -14.45
CA ILE A 212 6.12 -5.67 -14.86
C ILE A 212 4.76 -6.33 -15.20
N SER A 213 3.62 -5.71 -14.87
CA SER A 213 2.30 -6.19 -15.35
C SER A 213 2.14 -6.09 -16.87
N LYS A 214 2.96 -5.25 -17.53
CA LYS A 214 3.18 -5.27 -18.98
C LYS A 214 4.37 -6.18 -19.28
N SER A 215 4.22 -7.48 -19.04
CA SER A 215 5.16 -8.45 -19.59
C SER A 215 5.22 -8.25 -21.10
N ILE A 216 6.42 -8.19 -21.67
CA ILE A 216 6.65 -8.25 -23.11
C ILE A 216 5.97 -9.54 -23.60
N SER A 217 4.84 -9.39 -24.28
CA SER A 217 4.20 -10.44 -25.08
C SER A 217 5.00 -10.70 -26.32
#